data_AF-R7NEU9-F1
#
_entry.id   AF-R7NEU9-F1
#
_cell.length_a   1.000
_cell.length_b   1.000
_cell.length_c   1.000
_cell.angle_alpha   90.00
_cell.angle_beta   90.00
_cell.angle_gamma   90.00
#
_symmetry.space_group_name_H-M   'P 1'
#
loop_
_entity.id
_entity.type
_entity.pdbx_description
1 polymer ?
#
loop_
_entity_poly.entity_id
_entity_poly.type
_entity_poly.pdbx_seq_one_letter_code
_entity_poly.pdbx_strand_id
1 'polypeptide(L)'
;MENAVKNDINKKDLEVMINSANKVIEKVKLLDNQLVPELIWFDLDPNNILVKKNNSKYELSSIIDVGSAKYGVKECDLTFLKMKVCLNEDEYKSLLKEYQPNNKEVNEDLINLLLVFIELDDMIIGVLDYENIPASYASNFKSIIQKYNN
;
A
#
# COMPACT_ATOMS: atom_id res chain seq x y z
N MET A 1 14.13 13.32 17.52
CA MET A 1 13.28 12.46 18.38
C MET A 1 11.91 13.11 18.41
N GLU A 2 11.16 12.96 17.33
CA GLU A 2 9.87 13.61 17.14
C GLU A 2 8.78 12.54 17.24
N ASN A 3 7.94 12.71 18.27
CA ASN A 3 6.65 12.10 18.57
C ASN A 3 6.43 10.65 18.09
N ALA A 4 6.67 9.70 18.99
CA ALA A 4 6.12 8.35 18.90
C ALA A 4 4.58 8.36 19.02
N VAL A 5 3.88 7.45 18.33
CA VAL A 5 2.44 7.18 18.55
C VAL A 5 2.26 6.69 20.00
N LYS A 6 1.99 7.62 20.92
CA LYS A 6 1.99 7.34 22.36
C LYS A 6 0.65 6.89 22.92
N ASN A 7 -0.39 6.87 22.10
CA ASN A 7 -1.77 6.69 22.54
C ASN A 7 -2.43 5.53 21.82
N ASP A 8 -3.12 4.69 22.59
CA ASP A 8 -4.07 3.71 22.07
C ASP A 8 -5.04 4.40 21.10
N ILE A 9 -5.23 3.80 19.92
CA ILE A 9 -6.27 4.24 18.98
C ILE A 9 -7.60 4.18 19.72
N ASN A 10 -8.27 5.32 19.87
CA ASN A 10 -9.54 5.36 20.58
C ASN A 10 -10.61 4.53 19.85
N LYS A 11 -11.61 4.10 20.62
CA LYS A 11 -12.68 3.21 20.15
C LYS A 11 -13.38 3.71 18.89
N LYS A 12 -13.63 5.01 18.76
CA LYS A 12 -14.35 5.58 17.60
C LYS A 12 -13.52 5.47 16.32
N ASP A 13 -12.22 5.77 16.40
CA ASP A 13 -11.31 5.69 15.25
C ASP A 13 -11.10 4.22 14.85
N LEU A 14 -11.00 3.32 15.83
CA LEU A 14 -10.95 1.87 15.61
C LEU A 14 -12.23 1.34 14.94
N GLU A 15 -13.41 1.80 15.37
CA GLU A 15 -14.69 1.44 14.74
C GLU A 15 -14.74 1.89 13.26
N VAL A 16 -14.20 3.06 12.92
CA VAL A 16 -14.11 3.52 11.53
C VAL A 16 -13.22 2.58 10.71
N MET A 17 -12.05 2.20 11.23
CA MET A 17 -11.11 1.28 10.58
C MET A 17 -11.74 -0.09 10.32
N ILE A 18 -12.34 -0.69 11.36
CA ILE A 18 -12.99 -2.00 11.27
C ILE A 18 -14.14 -1.97 10.27
N ASN A 19 -14.95 -0.91 10.27
CA ASN A 19 -16.06 -0.78 9.33
C ASN A 19 -15.56 -0.65 7.88
N SER A 20 -14.46 0.06 7.64
CA SER A 20 -13.83 0.14 6.32
C SER A 20 -13.30 -1.22 5.87
N ALA A 21 -12.59 -1.95 6.74
CA ALA A 21 -12.11 -3.30 6.45
C ALA A 21 -13.26 -4.27 6.12
N ASN A 22 -14.34 -4.26 6.92
CA ASN A 22 -15.51 -5.10 6.67
C ASN A 22 -16.16 -4.81 5.31
N LYS A 23 -16.29 -3.54 4.92
CA LYS A 23 -16.82 -3.18 3.59
C LYS A 23 -15.93 -3.71 2.47
N VAL A 24 -14.62 -3.69 2.65
CA VAL A 24 -13.68 -4.26 1.68
C VAL A 24 -13.85 -5.77 1.59
N ILE A 25 -13.89 -6.48 2.71
CA ILE A 25 -14.11 -7.93 2.76
C ILE A 25 -15.37 -8.32 1.96
N GLU A 26 -16.48 -7.64 2.20
CA GLU A 26 -17.74 -7.92 1.50
C GLU A 26 -17.65 -7.68 -0.01
N LYS A 27 -16.91 -6.64 -0.44
CA LYS A 27 -16.70 -6.38 -1.88
C LYS A 27 -15.77 -7.39 -2.54
N VAL A 28 -14.68 -7.77 -1.87
CA VAL A 28 -13.72 -8.75 -2.41
C VAL A 28 -14.37 -10.12 -2.57
N LYS A 29 -15.24 -10.54 -1.64
CA LYS A 29 -16.02 -11.79 -1.76
C LYS A 29 -16.83 -11.87 -3.06
N LEU A 30 -17.32 -10.73 -3.58
CA LEU A 30 -18.09 -10.69 -4.83
C LEU A 30 -17.20 -10.84 -6.08
N LEU A 31 -15.90 -10.64 -5.93
CA LEU A 31 -14.91 -10.72 -7.01
C LEU A 31 -14.08 -12.01 -6.95
N ASP A 32 -14.26 -12.84 -5.92
CA ASP A 32 -13.40 -13.99 -5.59
C ASP A 32 -13.18 -14.95 -6.77
N ASN A 33 -14.24 -15.24 -7.53
CA ASN A 33 -14.18 -16.11 -8.70
C ASN A 33 -13.42 -15.54 -9.91
N GLN A 34 -13.08 -14.25 -9.89
CA GLN A 34 -12.34 -13.55 -10.94
C GLN A 34 -10.87 -13.34 -10.56
N LEU A 35 -10.49 -13.64 -9.30
CA LEU A 35 -9.14 -13.44 -8.82
C LEU A 35 -8.23 -14.56 -9.32
N VAL A 36 -7.18 -14.19 -10.05
CA VAL A 36 -6.18 -15.13 -10.56
C VAL A 36 -4.90 -14.97 -9.74
N PRO A 37 -4.44 -16.02 -9.04
CA PRO A 37 -3.21 -15.96 -8.28
C PRO A 37 -1.99 -15.94 -9.21
N GLU A 38 -1.11 -14.97 -8.98
CA GLU A 38 0.18 -14.77 -9.63
C GLU A 38 1.26 -14.64 -8.55
N LEU A 39 2.52 -14.82 -8.92
CA LEU A 39 3.62 -14.56 -8.00
C LEU A 39 3.74 -13.04 -7.82
N ILE A 40 3.61 -12.58 -6.58
CA ILE A 40 3.69 -11.17 -6.20
C ILE A 40 4.80 -10.95 -5.19
N TRP A 41 5.34 -9.72 -5.14
CA TRP A 41 6.39 -9.34 -4.20
C TRP A 41 5.84 -9.13 -2.79
N PHE A 42 4.65 -8.53 -2.67
CA PHE A 42 3.93 -8.28 -1.40
C PHE A 42 4.67 -7.38 -0.40
N ASP A 43 5.71 -6.66 -0.82
CA ASP A 43 6.42 -5.68 0.01
C ASP A 43 7.24 -4.70 -0.86
N LEU A 44 6.55 -3.98 -1.74
CA LEU A 44 7.19 -2.98 -2.62
C LEU A 44 7.34 -1.62 -1.92
N ASP A 45 8.01 -1.63 -0.77
CA ASP A 45 8.48 -0.43 -0.10
C ASP A 45 9.67 0.20 -0.87
N PRO A 46 9.81 1.55 -0.90
CA PRO A 46 10.95 2.20 -1.52
C PRO A 46 12.32 1.67 -1.06
N ASN A 47 12.44 1.24 0.19
CA ASN A 47 13.70 0.68 0.71
C ASN A 47 14.07 -0.66 0.08
N ASN A 48 13.09 -1.38 -0.48
CA ASN A 48 13.26 -2.66 -1.16
C ASN A 48 13.53 -2.50 -2.66
N ILE A 49 13.55 -1.27 -3.19
CA ILE A 49 13.75 -0.97 -4.62
C ILE A 49 15.11 -0.32 -4.84
N LEU A 50 16.05 -1.06 -5.42
CA LEU A 50 17.39 -0.57 -5.72
C LEU A 50 17.44 0.12 -7.08
N VAL A 51 17.75 1.41 -7.07
CA VAL A 51 18.01 2.19 -8.29
C VAL A 51 19.50 2.50 -8.42
N LYS A 52 20.04 2.32 -9.62
CA LYS A 52 21.42 2.70 -9.95
C LYS A 52 21.42 4.03 -10.68
N LYS A 53 22.32 4.93 -10.28
CA LYS A 53 22.60 6.17 -11.00
C LYS A 53 23.71 5.95 -12.01
N ASN A 54 23.38 6.07 -13.30
CA ASN A 54 24.32 6.06 -14.41
C ASN A 54 24.34 7.46 -15.04
N ASN A 55 25.35 8.28 -14.72
CA ASN A 55 25.42 9.70 -15.10
C ASN A 55 24.20 10.50 -14.62
N SER A 56 23.37 10.98 -15.55
CA SER A 56 22.12 11.72 -15.30
C SER A 56 20.86 10.85 -15.32
N LYS A 57 21.00 9.54 -15.49
CA LYS A 57 19.87 8.59 -15.54
C LYS A 57 19.81 7.74 -14.27
N TYR A 58 18.60 7.49 -13.80
CA TYR A 58 18.31 6.50 -12.78
C TYR A 58 17.66 5.31 -13.45
N GLU A 59 18.16 4.11 -13.17
CA GLU A 59 17.69 2.87 -13.76
C GLU A 59 17.43 1.88 -12.63
N LEU A 60 16.35 1.11 -12.74
CA LEU A 60 16.07 0.01 -11.81
C LEU A 60 17.22 -1.00 -11.89
N SER A 61 17.83 -1.29 -10.75
CA SER A 61 18.88 -2.31 -10.63
C SER A 61 18.30 -3.65 -10.19
N SER A 62 17.50 -3.65 -9.12
CA SER A 62 16.91 -4.86 -8.55
C SER A 62 15.81 -4.50 -7.56
N ILE A 63 14.93 -5.46 -7.28
CA ILE A 63 14.02 -5.43 -6.14
C ILE A 63 14.55 -6.50 -5.17
N ILE A 64 14.69 -6.14 -3.90
CA ILE A 64 15.26 -7.00 -2.85
C ILE A 64 14.21 -7.32 -1.79
N ASP A 65 14.63 -8.08 -0.77
CA ASP A 65 13.78 -8.56 0.32
C ASP A 65 12.58 -9.38 -0.16
N VAL A 66 12.87 -10.55 -0.74
CA VAL A 66 11.87 -11.49 -1.24
C VAL A 66 11.11 -12.25 -0.14
N GLY A 67 11.38 -11.99 1.14
CA GLY A 67 10.85 -12.79 2.26
C GLY A 67 9.32 -12.78 2.33
N SER A 68 8.70 -11.71 1.86
CA SER A 68 7.25 -11.52 1.82
C SER A 68 6.58 -12.06 0.56
N ALA A 69 7.36 -12.42 -0.47
CA ALA A 69 6.84 -12.84 -1.77
C ALA A 69 5.97 -14.10 -1.64
N LYS A 70 4.82 -14.09 -2.32
CA LYS A 70 3.81 -15.16 -2.22
C LYS A 70 2.94 -15.21 -3.48
N TYR A 71 2.05 -16.20 -3.54
CA TYR A 71 0.99 -16.21 -4.54
C TYR A 71 -0.19 -15.34 -4.07
N GLY A 72 -0.61 -14.41 -4.91
CA GLY A 72 -1.72 -13.49 -4.63
C GLY A 72 -2.19 -12.78 -5.90
N VAL A 73 -3.01 -11.75 -5.78
CA VAL A 73 -3.45 -10.97 -6.94
C VAL A 73 -2.43 -9.88 -7.25
N LYS A 74 -2.11 -9.67 -8.53
CA LYS A 74 -1.16 -8.65 -8.99
C LYS A 74 -1.52 -7.24 -8.51
N GLU A 75 -2.82 -6.97 -8.31
CA GLU A 75 -3.31 -5.71 -7.76
C GLU A 75 -2.70 -5.40 -6.39
N CYS A 76 -2.30 -6.39 -5.59
CA CYS A 76 -1.60 -6.15 -4.33
C CYS A 76 -0.28 -5.37 -4.52
N ASP A 77 0.57 -5.78 -5.47
CA ASP A 77 1.84 -5.10 -5.75
C ASP A 77 1.58 -3.68 -6.28
N LEU A 78 0.56 -3.50 -7.12
CA LEU A 78 0.16 -2.17 -7.60
C LEU A 78 -0.37 -1.29 -6.46
N THR A 79 -1.06 -1.85 -5.46
CA THR A 79 -1.49 -1.13 -4.26
C THR A 79 -0.28 -0.68 -3.43
N PHE A 80 0.74 -1.52 -3.24
CA PHE A 80 1.98 -1.12 -2.58
C PHE A 80 2.67 0.03 -3.32
N LEU A 81 2.82 -0.07 -4.65
CA LEU A 81 3.42 1.00 -5.46
C LEU A 81 2.63 2.31 -5.35
N LYS A 82 1.29 2.24 -5.44
CA LYS A 82 0.41 3.40 -5.27
C LYS A 82 0.59 4.05 -3.91
N MET A 83 0.68 3.25 -2.84
CA MET A 83 0.66 3.76 -1.48
C MET A 83 2.04 4.20 -0.98
N LYS A 84 3.11 3.48 -1.35
CA LYS A 84 4.45 3.61 -0.78
C LYS A 84 5.45 4.30 -1.69
N VAL A 85 5.29 4.19 -3.01
CA VAL A 85 6.28 4.67 -3.99
C VAL A 85 5.81 5.94 -4.69
N CYS A 86 4.57 5.98 -5.17
CA CYS A 86 4.03 7.15 -5.85
C CYS A 86 3.75 8.29 -4.85
N LEU A 87 4.14 9.52 -5.21
CA LEU A 87 3.93 10.69 -4.37
C LEU A 87 2.56 11.34 -4.61
N ASN A 88 1.91 11.03 -5.74
CA ASN A 88 0.64 11.59 -6.16
C ASN A 88 -0.04 10.70 -7.22
N GLU A 89 -1.28 11.06 -7.55
CA GLU A 89 -2.11 10.32 -8.50
C GLU A 89 -1.58 10.38 -9.95
N ASP A 90 -0.89 11.45 -10.34
CA ASP A 90 -0.34 11.59 -11.70
C ASP A 90 0.83 10.62 -11.92
N GLU A 91 1.70 10.46 -10.91
CA GLU A 91 2.77 9.46 -10.91
C GLU A 91 2.21 8.04 -11.01
N TYR A 92 1.16 7.73 -10.23
CA TYR A 92 0.51 6.43 -10.27
C TYR A 92 -0.14 6.13 -11.63
N LYS A 93 -0.82 7.12 -12.24
CA LYS A 93 -1.34 6.99 -13.60
C LYS A 93 -0.25 6.78 -14.64
N SER A 94 0.89 7.45 -14.48
CA SER A 94 2.05 7.23 -15.36
C SER A 94 2.56 5.80 -15.24
N LEU A 95 2.67 5.27 -14.02
CA LEU A 95 3.06 3.88 -13.75
C LEU A 95 2.10 2.88 -14.40
N LEU A 96 0.78 3.06 -14.21
CA LEU A 96 -0.22 2.19 -14.84
C LEU A 96 -0.13 2.18 -16.36
N LYS A 97 0.11 3.36 -16.97
CA LYS A 97 0.26 3.49 -18.42
C LYS A 97 1.46 2.71 -18.96
N GLU A 98 2.55 2.60 -18.19
CA GLU A 98 3.72 1.81 -18.56
C GLU A 98 3.54 0.31 -18.26
N TYR A 99 2.74 -0.03 -17.25
CA TYR A 99 2.47 -1.42 -16.85
C TYR A 99 1.49 -2.14 -17.79
N GLN A 100 0.37 -1.49 -18.12
CA GLN A 100 -0.73 -2.08 -18.91
C GLN A 100 -0.34 -2.63 -20.29
N PRO A 101 0.61 -2.05 -21.06
CA PRO A 101 1.05 -2.62 -22.33
C PRO A 101 1.65 -4.02 -22.21
N ASN A 102 2.23 -4.35 -21.05
CA ASN A 102 2.94 -5.61 -20.79
C ASN A 102 2.08 -6.62 -20.03
N ASN A 103 0.99 -6.20 -19.39
CA ASN A 103 0.16 -7.04 -18.53
C ASN A 103 -1.33 -6.75 -18.66
N LYS A 104 -2.10 -7.85 -18.76
CA LYS A 104 -3.56 -7.95 -18.85
C LYS A 104 -4.29 -7.00 -17.89
N GLU A 105 -5.50 -6.62 -18.30
CA GLU A 105 -6.55 -5.89 -17.56
C GLU A 105 -6.29 -5.75 -16.04
N VAL A 106 -6.14 -4.51 -15.59
CA VAL A 106 -5.90 -4.16 -14.19
C VAL A 106 -7.22 -3.82 -13.55
N ASN A 107 -7.54 -4.44 -12.40
CA ASN A 107 -8.73 -4.10 -11.64
C ASN A 107 -8.44 -2.94 -10.68
N GLU A 108 -8.60 -1.69 -11.15
CA GLU A 108 -8.37 -0.49 -10.33
C GLU A 108 -9.30 -0.39 -9.11
N ASP A 109 -10.52 -0.94 -9.21
CA ASP A 109 -11.45 -1.01 -8.07
C ASP A 109 -10.86 -1.89 -6.96
N LEU A 110 -10.30 -3.05 -7.31
CA LEU A 110 -9.63 -3.93 -6.35
C LEU A 110 -8.41 -3.25 -5.72
N ILE A 111 -7.61 -2.52 -6.49
CA ILE A 111 -6.47 -1.76 -5.96
C ILE A 111 -6.93 -0.77 -4.89
N ASN A 112 -7.97 0.00 -5.18
CA ASN A 112 -8.52 0.99 -4.26
C ASN A 112 -9.11 0.34 -3.00
N LEU A 113 -9.67 -0.87 -3.11
CA LEU A 113 -10.13 -1.64 -1.97
C LEU A 113 -8.97 -2.13 -1.09
N LEU A 114 -7.91 -2.64 -1.71
CA LEU A 114 -6.74 -3.18 -1.00
C LEU A 114 -5.93 -2.11 -0.25
N LEU A 115 -5.99 -0.83 -0.67
CA LEU A 115 -5.34 0.29 0.05
C LEU A 115 -5.70 0.29 1.54
N VAL A 116 -6.95 -0.04 1.87
CA VAL A 116 -7.41 -0.09 3.26
C VAL A 116 -6.61 -1.10 4.07
N PHE A 117 -6.33 -2.30 3.53
CA PHE A 117 -5.62 -3.33 4.29
C PHE A 117 -4.15 -3.02 4.46
N ILE A 118 -3.48 -2.53 3.41
CA ILE A 118 -2.06 -2.15 3.49
C ILE A 118 -1.88 -1.01 4.51
N GLU A 119 -2.79 -0.03 4.50
CA GLU A 119 -2.75 1.06 5.47
C GLU A 119 -3.03 0.61 6.91
N LEU A 120 -3.96 -0.33 7.11
CA LEU A 120 -4.18 -0.89 8.45
C LEU A 120 -2.97 -1.67 8.97
N ASP A 121 -2.25 -2.39 8.10
CA ASP A 121 -1.02 -3.11 8.46
C ASP A 121 0.07 -2.13 8.92
N ASP A 122 0.32 -1.07 8.15
CA ASP A 122 1.23 0.02 8.52
C ASP A 122 0.86 0.68 9.84
N MET A 123 -0.44 0.92 10.06
CA MET A 123 -0.92 1.55 11.27
C MET A 123 -0.73 0.66 12.50
N ILE A 124 -0.89 -0.66 12.37
CA ILE A 124 -0.61 -1.61 13.45
C ILE A 124 0.88 -1.59 13.79
N ILE A 125 1.75 -1.66 12.78
CA ILE A 125 3.21 -1.64 12.97
C ILE A 125 3.62 -0.34 13.67
N GLY A 126 3.20 0.83 13.18
CA GLY A 126 3.56 2.10 13.79
C GLY A 126 3.06 2.28 15.23
N VAL A 127 1.88 1.73 15.56
CA VAL A 127 1.39 1.68 16.95
C VAL A 127 2.26 0.77 17.83
N LEU A 128 2.65 -0.41 17.33
CA LEU A 128 3.45 -1.37 18.09
C LEU A 128 4.90 -0.91 18.28
N ASP A 129 5.48 -0.30 17.25
CA ASP A 129 6.88 0.14 17.23
C ASP A 129 7.06 1.57 17.75
N TYR A 130 5.96 2.23 18.13
CA TYR A 130 5.96 3.62 18.61
C TYR A 130 6.58 4.58 17.58
N GLU A 131 6.31 4.35 16.29
CA GLU A 131 6.85 5.13 15.18
C GLU A 131 5.76 5.98 14.51
N ASN A 132 6.19 7.11 13.93
CA ASN A 132 5.30 7.94 13.12
C ASN A 132 4.97 7.23 11.82
N ILE A 133 3.68 7.13 11.50
CA ILE A 133 3.23 6.55 10.25
C ILE A 133 3.09 7.69 9.23
N PRO A 134 3.90 7.74 8.15
CA PRO A 134 3.70 8.74 7.11
C PRO A 134 2.35 8.50 6.41
N ALA A 135 1.49 9.52 6.40
CA ALA A 135 0.23 9.43 5.68
C ALA A 135 0.46 9.57 4.17
N SER A 136 0.35 8.45 3.44
CA SER A 136 0.40 8.42 1.97
C SER A 136 -0.60 9.39 1.32
N TYR A 137 -0.35 9.82 0.09
CA TYR A 137 -1.32 10.62 -0.67
C TYR A 137 -2.63 9.83 -0.89
N ALA A 138 -2.54 8.50 -1.00
CA ALA A 138 -3.64 7.58 -1.23
C ALA A 138 -4.29 7.06 0.08
N SER A 139 -3.91 7.64 1.22
CA SER A 139 -4.37 7.25 2.55
C SER A 139 -5.89 7.37 2.71
N ASN A 140 -6.54 6.29 3.15
CA ASN A 140 -7.95 6.25 3.56
C ASN A 140 -8.15 6.75 5.00
N PHE A 141 -7.10 6.74 5.82
CA PHE A 141 -7.16 7.09 7.23
C PHE A 141 -6.34 8.34 7.59
N LYS A 142 -6.09 9.23 6.61
CA LYS A 142 -5.22 10.39 6.75
C LYS A 142 -5.50 11.24 7.98
N SER A 143 -6.77 11.56 8.24
CA SER A 143 -7.18 12.34 9.40
C SER A 143 -6.93 11.64 10.72
N ILE A 144 -7.04 10.30 10.74
CA ILE A 144 -6.76 9.49 11.91
C ILE A 144 -5.24 9.44 12.12
N ILE A 145 -4.46 9.10 11.11
CA ILE A 145 -2.98 9.05 11.20
C ILE A 145 -2.43 10.38 11.72
N GLN A 146 -2.86 11.50 11.13
CA GLN A 146 -2.43 12.84 11.56
C GLN A 146 -2.75 13.15 13.02
N LYS A 147 -3.82 12.58 13.58
CA LYS A 147 -4.19 12.78 14.98
C LYS A 147 -3.26 12.05 15.95
N TYR A 148 -2.67 10.92 15.55
CA TYR A 148 -1.83 10.09 16.43
C TYR A 148 -0.32 10.33 16.26
N ASN A 149 0.09 10.99 15.18
CA ASN A 149 1.47 11.48 15.00
C ASN A 149 1.76 12.82 15.75
N ASN A 150 0.72 13.50 16.25
CA ASN A 150 0.81 14.79 16.97
C ASN A 150 0.60 14.60 18.47
#